data_AF-G7VHF7-F1
#
_entry.id   AF-G7VHF7-F1
#
_cell.length_a   1.000
_cell.length_b   1.000
_cell.length_c   1.000
_cell.angle_alpha   90.00
_cell.angle_beta   90.00
_cell.angle_gamma   90.00
#
_symmetry.space_group_name_H-M   'P 1'
#
loop_
_entity.id
_entity.type
_entity.pdbx_description
1 polymer ?
#
loop_
_entity_poly.entity_id
_entity_poly.type
_entity_poly.pdbx_seq_one_letter_code
_entity_poly.pdbx_strand_id
1 'polypeptide(L)'
;MDRGAFYLLVFLVLRGEVPPGELGLEKLGCDVSKILASEVRRDLDPVTRSLLPKAIAQFYENYGYEAAEAPDSLVTMVAFMAQLARNPAPESLKAQLRFLNTHLLPTLKYAAELCPALQHLYELLLEDAKMIKSILIHVGR
;
A
#
# COMPACT_ATOMS: atom_id res chain seq x y z
N MET A 1 14.03 2.32 -11.49
CA MET A 1 12.78 3.11 -11.46
C MET A 1 12.75 3.91 -10.16
N ASP A 2 12.33 5.17 -10.19
CA ASP A 2 12.08 5.95 -8.97
C ASP A 2 10.96 5.29 -8.14
N ARG A 3 11.03 5.33 -6.80
CA ARG A 3 10.04 4.65 -5.93
C ARG A 3 8.66 5.29 -6.03
N GLY A 4 8.58 6.62 -6.12
CA GLY A 4 7.31 7.31 -6.36
C GLY A 4 6.68 6.89 -7.68
N ALA A 5 7.48 6.82 -8.76
CA ALA A 5 7.02 6.34 -10.06
C ALA A 5 6.54 4.87 -10.03
N PHE A 6 7.22 4.01 -9.27
CA PHE A 6 6.79 2.62 -9.08
C PHE A 6 5.42 2.54 -8.42
N TYR A 7 5.19 3.22 -7.30
CA TYR A 7 3.87 3.22 -6.64
C TYR A 7 2.78 3.86 -7.50
N LEU A 8 3.12 4.88 -8.30
CA LEU A 8 2.19 5.44 -9.28
C LEU A 8 1.80 4.43 -10.34
N LEU A 9 2.76 3.65 -10.88
CA LEU A 9 2.45 2.57 -11.82
C LEU A 9 1.54 1.52 -11.18
N VAL A 10 1.81 1.13 -9.93
CA VAL A 10 0.92 0.22 -9.19
C VAL A 10 -0.49 0.78 -9.10
N PHE A 11 -0.63 2.04 -8.71
CA PHE A 11 -1.93 2.72 -8.63
C PHE A 11 -2.69 2.69 -9.97
N LEU A 12 -2.02 3.03 -11.08
CA LEU A 12 -2.63 3.05 -12.40
C LEU A 12 -3.08 1.66 -12.86
N VAL A 13 -2.29 0.62 -12.57
CA VAL A 13 -2.67 -0.78 -12.85
C VAL A 13 -3.88 -1.19 -12.03
N LEU A 14 -3.92 -0.87 -10.73
CA LEU A 14 -5.07 -1.20 -9.88
C LEU A 14 -6.35 -0.48 -10.31
N ARG A 15 -6.24 0.70 -10.92
CA ARG A 15 -7.37 1.42 -11.53
C ARG A 15 -7.77 0.92 -12.92
N GLY A 16 -7.00 -0.02 -13.49
CA GLY A 16 -7.21 -0.51 -14.85
C GLY A 16 -6.86 0.51 -15.94
N GLU A 17 -6.13 1.57 -15.59
CA GLU A 17 -5.65 2.58 -16.54
C GLU A 17 -4.40 2.11 -17.29
N VAL A 18 -3.67 1.15 -16.70
CA VAL A 18 -2.49 0.52 -17.28
C VAL A 18 -2.63 -1.01 -17.23
N PRO A 19 -2.17 -1.75 -18.26
CA PRO A 19 -2.22 -3.21 -18.26
C PRO A 19 -1.42 -3.80 -17.08
N PRO A 20 -1.92 -4.86 -16.41
CA PRO A 20 -1.19 -5.53 -15.33
C PRO A 20 0.20 -6.06 -15.72
N GLY A 21 0.43 -6.32 -17.02
CA GLY A 21 1.71 -6.78 -17.55
C GLY A 21 2.88 -5.83 -17.26
N GLU A 22 2.64 -4.53 -17.08
CA GLU A 22 3.67 -3.56 -16.69
C GLU A 22 4.24 -3.81 -15.29
N LEU A 23 3.51 -4.54 -14.44
CA LEU A 23 3.97 -5.02 -13.12
C LEU A 23 4.39 -6.49 -13.15
N GLY A 24 4.52 -7.10 -14.33
CA GLY A 24 4.75 -8.54 -14.46
C GLY A 24 3.53 -9.40 -14.05
N LEU A 25 2.33 -8.82 -14.00
CA LEU A 25 1.09 -9.53 -13.69
C LEU A 25 0.37 -9.93 -15.00
N GLU A 26 -0.03 -11.19 -15.13
CA GLU A 26 -0.76 -11.64 -16.33
C GLU A 26 -2.18 -11.05 -16.39
N LYS A 27 -2.88 -11.06 -15.25
CA LYS A 27 -4.23 -10.49 -15.06
C LYS A 27 -4.51 -10.37 -13.57
N LEU A 28 -5.31 -9.36 -13.17
CA LEU A 28 -5.77 -9.25 -11.79
C LEU A 28 -6.88 -10.27 -11.48
N GLY A 29 -7.80 -10.50 -12.41
CA GLY A 29 -8.86 -11.52 -12.28
C GLY A 29 -9.89 -11.24 -11.16
N CYS A 30 -9.83 -10.07 -10.54
CA CYS A 30 -10.71 -9.63 -9.48
C CYS A 30 -10.94 -8.11 -9.56
N ASP A 31 -11.99 -7.63 -8.92
CA ASP A 31 -12.26 -6.20 -8.79
C ASP A 31 -11.51 -5.63 -7.57
N VAL A 32 -10.26 -5.21 -7.79
CA VAL A 32 -9.38 -4.68 -6.73
C VAL A 32 -9.88 -3.36 -6.14
N SER A 33 -10.74 -2.62 -6.85
CA SER A 33 -11.33 -1.37 -6.36
C SER A 33 -12.22 -1.58 -5.13
N LYS A 34 -12.72 -2.80 -4.95
CA LYS A 34 -13.58 -3.20 -3.82
C LYS A 34 -12.81 -3.75 -2.62
N ILE A 35 -11.48 -3.80 -2.68
CA ILE A 35 -10.68 -4.34 -1.56
C ILE A 35 -10.51 -3.26 -0.50
N LEU A 36 -11.24 -3.42 0.60
CA LEU A 36 -11.12 -2.59 1.80
C LEU A 36 -10.37 -3.34 2.90
N ALA A 37 -9.40 -2.68 3.55
CA ALA A 37 -8.66 -3.28 4.65
C ALA A 37 -9.59 -3.71 5.80
N SER A 38 -10.64 -2.92 6.06
CA SER A 38 -11.68 -3.23 7.05
C SER A 38 -12.53 -4.46 6.73
N GLU A 39 -12.48 -4.97 5.50
CA GLU A 39 -13.21 -6.18 5.11
C GLU A 39 -12.29 -7.41 5.06
N VAL A 40 -11.04 -7.22 4.59
CA VAL A 40 -10.14 -8.34 4.32
C VAL A 40 -9.20 -8.69 5.47
N ARG A 41 -8.84 -7.76 6.37
CA ARG A 41 -7.84 -8.01 7.43
C ARG A 41 -8.34 -8.87 8.57
N ARG A 42 -8.33 -10.18 8.35
CA ARG A 42 -8.81 -11.20 9.31
C ARG A 42 -7.88 -11.45 10.50
N ASP A 43 -6.70 -10.84 10.52
CA ASP A 43 -5.83 -10.85 11.70
C ASP A 43 -6.31 -9.94 12.84
N LEU A 44 -7.27 -9.06 12.56
CA LEU A 44 -7.87 -8.17 13.55
C LEU A 44 -9.28 -8.64 13.88
N ASP A 45 -9.71 -8.43 15.13
CA ASP A 45 -11.09 -8.65 15.50
C ASP A 45 -12.03 -7.64 14.79
N PRO A 46 -13.33 -7.95 14.66
CA PRO A 46 -14.25 -7.10 13.91
C PRO A 46 -14.32 -5.65 14.39
N VAL A 47 -14.18 -5.40 15.70
CA VAL A 47 -14.25 -4.05 16.27
C VAL A 47 -13.02 -3.27 15.85
N THR A 48 -11.82 -3.79 16.09
CA THR A 48 -10.55 -3.15 15.68
C THR A 48 -10.52 -2.91 14.18
N ARG A 49 -11.00 -3.89 13.41
CA ARG A 49 -11.03 -3.82 11.95
C ARG A 49 -11.96 -2.71 11.42
N SER A 50 -13.10 -2.48 12.06
CA SER A 50 -14.02 -1.38 11.70
C SER A 50 -13.45 0.02 11.94
N LEU A 51 -12.39 0.14 12.75
CA LEU A 51 -11.70 1.40 13.02
C LEU A 51 -10.57 1.69 12.03
N LEU A 52 -10.21 0.74 11.15
CA LEU A 52 -9.13 0.92 10.16
C LEU A 52 -9.32 2.14 9.25
N PRO A 53 -10.51 2.42 8.68
CA PRO A 53 -10.69 3.58 7.81
C PRO A 53 -10.35 4.89 8.52
N LYS A 54 -10.77 5.01 9.80
CA LYS A 54 -10.48 6.18 10.62
C LYS A 54 -9.00 6.30 10.95
N ALA A 55 -8.36 5.21 11.36
CA ALA A 55 -6.93 5.19 11.69
C ALA A 55 -6.05 5.54 10.47
N ILE A 56 -6.42 5.03 9.29
CA ILE A 56 -5.72 5.29 8.04
C ILE A 56 -5.94 6.74 7.58
N ALA A 57 -7.17 7.26 7.67
CA ALA A 57 -7.46 8.66 7.38
C ALA A 57 -6.63 9.62 8.28
N GLN A 58 -6.55 9.33 9.57
CA GLN A 58 -5.70 10.11 10.47
C GLN A 58 -4.22 10.01 10.09
N PHE A 59 -3.76 8.87 9.58
CA PHE A 59 -2.41 8.76 9.04
C PHE A 59 -2.23 9.71 7.85
N TYR A 60 -3.18 9.77 6.93
CA TYR A 60 -3.13 10.65 5.76
C TYR A 60 -3.05 12.14 6.14
N GLU A 61 -3.88 12.57 7.08
CA GLU A 61 -3.90 13.95 7.59
C GLU A 61 -2.52 14.39 8.10
N ASN A 62 -1.81 13.51 8.83
CA ASN A 62 -0.48 13.79 9.36
C ASN A 62 0.59 14.05 8.28
N TYR A 63 0.32 13.67 7.03
CA TYR A 63 1.22 13.86 5.90
C TYR A 63 0.61 14.72 4.78
N GLY A 64 -0.49 15.43 5.07
CA GLY A 64 -1.16 16.33 4.13
C GLY A 64 -1.69 15.60 2.89
N TYR A 65 -2.20 14.38 3.06
CA TYR A 65 -2.87 13.64 1.99
C TYR A 65 -4.38 13.67 2.18
N GLU A 66 -5.10 13.98 1.10
CA GLU A 66 -6.56 13.93 1.06
C GLU A 66 -7.00 12.74 0.20
N ALA A 67 -7.74 11.81 0.80
CA ALA A 67 -8.24 10.64 0.10
C ALA A 67 -9.46 10.99 -0.78
N ALA A 68 -9.40 10.62 -2.06
CA ALA A 68 -10.52 10.78 -2.98
C ALA A 68 -11.61 9.70 -2.79
N GLU A 69 -11.23 8.53 -2.28
CA GLU A 69 -12.10 7.37 -2.07
C GLU A 69 -12.01 6.90 -0.60
N ALA A 70 -12.56 5.71 -0.29
CA ALA A 70 -12.49 5.13 1.04
C ALA A 70 -11.03 5.04 1.54
N PRO A 71 -10.69 5.58 2.72
CA PRO A 71 -9.32 5.67 3.19
C PRO A 71 -8.59 4.31 3.25
N ASP A 72 -9.31 3.25 3.58
CA ASP A 72 -8.76 1.90 3.70
C ASP A 72 -8.90 1.06 2.43
N SER A 73 -9.32 1.65 1.31
CA SER A 73 -9.28 0.97 0.02
C SER A 73 -7.84 0.74 -0.44
N LEU A 74 -7.58 -0.42 -1.02
CA LEU A 74 -6.25 -0.77 -1.52
C LEU A 74 -5.71 0.29 -2.51
N VAL A 75 -6.58 0.79 -3.39
CA VAL A 75 -6.24 1.83 -4.37
C VAL A 75 -5.80 3.13 -3.68
N THR A 76 -6.56 3.61 -2.69
CA THR A 76 -6.22 4.83 -1.95
C THR A 76 -4.94 4.67 -1.14
N MET A 77 -4.74 3.50 -0.52
CA MET A 77 -3.53 3.20 0.24
C MET A 77 -2.27 3.19 -0.63
N VAL A 78 -2.37 2.67 -1.86
CA VAL A 78 -1.26 2.72 -2.83
C VAL A 78 -1.04 4.15 -3.34
N ALA A 79 -2.11 4.90 -3.62
CA ALA A 79 -2.01 6.30 -4.03
C ALA A 79 -1.30 7.17 -2.97
N PHE A 80 -1.63 6.98 -1.69
CA PHE A 80 -0.92 7.62 -0.59
C PHE A 80 0.57 7.27 -0.57
N MET A 81 0.90 5.98 -0.76
CA MET A 81 2.30 5.55 -0.86
C MET A 81 3.02 6.19 -2.05
N ALA A 82 2.35 6.40 -3.19
CA ALA A 82 2.92 7.11 -4.33
C ALA A 82 3.28 8.55 -3.99
N GLN A 83 2.44 9.27 -3.24
CA GLN A 83 2.79 10.61 -2.74
C GLN A 83 3.97 10.54 -1.77
N LEU A 84 3.90 9.65 -0.77
CA LEU A 84 4.88 9.60 0.31
C LEU A 84 6.27 9.18 -0.19
N ALA A 85 6.34 8.24 -1.14
CA ALA A 85 7.58 7.73 -1.72
C ALA A 85 8.37 8.76 -2.54
N ARG A 86 7.76 9.90 -2.92
CA ARG A 86 8.46 11.00 -3.61
C ARG A 86 9.47 11.73 -2.71
N ASN A 87 9.30 11.62 -1.39
CA ASN A 87 10.20 12.26 -0.43
C ASN A 87 11.15 11.21 0.18
N PRO A 88 12.46 11.24 -0.14
CA PRO A 88 13.44 10.30 0.39
C PRO A 88 13.99 10.70 1.77
N ALA A 89 13.50 11.76 2.40
CA ALA A 89 13.96 12.19 3.72
C ALA A 89 13.78 11.07 4.78
N PRO A 90 14.67 10.95 5.77
CA PRO A 90 14.60 9.86 6.76
C PRO A 90 13.26 9.75 7.48
N GLU A 91 12.63 10.86 7.85
CA GLU A 91 11.30 10.85 8.49
C GLU A 91 10.20 10.34 7.54
N SER A 92 10.28 10.68 6.26
CA SER A 92 9.38 10.13 5.23
C SER A 92 9.61 8.63 5.05
N LEU A 93 10.86 8.17 5.02
CA LEU A 93 11.18 6.74 4.93
C LEU A 93 10.66 5.95 6.14
N LYS A 94 10.75 6.50 7.36
CA LYS A 94 10.15 5.91 8.57
C LYS A 94 8.62 5.82 8.42
N ALA A 95 7.99 6.88 7.93
CA ALA A 95 6.55 6.92 7.69
C ALA A 95 6.10 5.86 6.67
N GLN A 96 6.82 5.75 5.55
CA GLN A 96 6.58 4.75 4.50
C GLN A 96 6.70 3.34 5.06
N LEU A 97 7.78 3.04 5.78
CA LEU A 97 7.98 1.73 6.38
C LEU A 97 6.89 1.38 7.39
N ARG A 98 6.47 2.35 8.20
CA ARG A 98 5.36 2.18 9.15
C ARG A 98 4.05 1.91 8.41
N PHE A 99 3.73 2.70 7.40
CA PHE A 99 2.49 2.54 6.64
C PHE A 99 2.44 1.19 5.90
N LEU A 100 3.55 0.79 5.26
CA LEU A 100 3.69 -0.50 4.61
C LEU A 100 3.44 -1.65 5.58
N ASN A 101 4.18 -1.69 6.69
CA ASN A 101 4.12 -2.82 7.62
C ASN A 101 2.81 -2.87 8.42
N THR A 102 2.24 -1.71 8.77
CA THR A 102 1.04 -1.66 9.63
C THR A 102 -0.25 -1.77 8.84
N HIS A 103 -0.31 -1.25 7.62
CA HIS A 103 -1.56 -1.15 6.85
C HIS A 103 -1.48 -1.89 5.51
N LEU A 104 -0.56 -1.50 4.61
CA LEU A 104 -0.63 -1.94 3.20
C LEU A 104 -0.24 -3.41 2.99
N LEU A 105 0.88 -3.87 3.58
CA LEU A 105 1.31 -5.27 3.46
C LEU A 105 0.32 -6.24 4.12
N PRO A 106 -0.19 -6.00 5.35
CA PRO A 106 -1.25 -6.85 5.91
C PRO A 106 -2.50 -6.89 5.03
N THR A 107 -2.93 -5.75 4.48
CA THR A 107 -4.10 -5.70 3.59
C THR A 107 -3.87 -6.54 2.34
N LEU A 108 -2.71 -6.38 1.67
CA LEU A 108 -2.35 -7.17 0.50
C LEU A 108 -2.25 -8.67 0.79
N LYS A 109 -1.68 -9.06 1.94
CA LYS A 109 -1.57 -10.46 2.34
C LYS A 109 -2.94 -11.14 2.37
N TYR A 110 -3.93 -10.54 3.02
CA TYR A 110 -5.27 -11.11 3.09
C TYR A 110 -6.08 -10.92 1.81
N ALA A 111 -5.84 -9.83 1.08
CA ALA A 111 -6.44 -9.61 -0.23
C ALA A 111 -5.98 -10.67 -1.24
N ALA A 112 -4.74 -11.14 -1.17
CA ALA A 112 -4.20 -12.19 -2.04
C ALA A 112 -4.94 -13.54 -1.87
N GLU A 113 -5.55 -13.79 -0.70
CA GLU A 113 -6.38 -14.98 -0.49
C GLU A 113 -7.70 -14.92 -1.29
N LEU A 114 -8.18 -13.71 -1.61
CA LEU A 114 -9.37 -13.48 -2.42
C LEU A 114 -9.02 -13.24 -3.90
N CYS A 115 -7.87 -12.63 -4.14
CA CYS A 115 -7.36 -12.25 -5.44
C CYS A 115 -5.88 -12.67 -5.56
N PRO A 116 -5.60 -13.93 -5.95
CA PRO A 116 -4.24 -14.48 -5.96
C PRO A 116 -3.22 -13.67 -6.76
N ALA A 117 -3.67 -12.92 -7.78
CA ALA A 117 -2.80 -12.03 -8.55
C ALA A 117 -2.10 -10.95 -7.70
N LEU A 118 -2.69 -10.57 -6.56
CA LEU A 118 -2.09 -9.60 -5.63
C LEU A 118 -0.91 -10.16 -4.84
N GLN A 119 -0.69 -11.48 -4.84
CA GLN A 119 0.45 -12.09 -4.17
C GLN A 119 1.79 -11.55 -4.70
N HIS A 120 1.90 -11.38 -6.01
CA HIS A 120 3.10 -10.81 -6.61
C HIS A 120 3.32 -9.36 -6.19
N LEU A 121 2.24 -8.56 -6.13
CA LEU A 121 2.33 -7.18 -5.62
C LEU A 121 2.75 -7.15 -4.14
N TYR A 122 2.21 -8.05 -3.30
CA TYR A 122 2.64 -8.20 -1.91
C TYR A 122 4.15 -8.45 -1.80
N GLU A 123 4.70 -9.34 -2.62
CA GLU A 123 6.13 -9.66 -2.64
C GLU A 123 6.98 -8.46 -3.06
N LEU A 124 6.59 -7.74 -4.12
CA LEU A 124 7.27 -6.53 -4.56
C LEU A 124 7.32 -5.47 -3.44
N LEU A 125 6.20 -5.22 -2.77
CA LEU A 125 6.14 -4.24 -1.69
C LEU A 125 6.88 -4.71 -0.43
N LEU A 126 6.95 -6.02 -0.19
CA LEU A 126 7.71 -6.58 0.92
C LEU A 126 9.22 -6.36 0.71
N GLU A 127 9.72 -6.54 -0.51
CA GLU A 127 11.11 -6.21 -0.84
C GLU A 127 11.39 -4.70 -0.75
N ASP A 128 10.45 -3.85 -1.18
CA ASP A 128 10.56 -2.40 -0.98
C ASP A 128 10.66 -2.04 0.52
N ALA A 129 9.82 -2.63 1.38
CA ALA A 129 9.89 -2.42 2.82
C ALA A 129 11.25 -2.86 3.42
N LYS A 130 11.81 -3.98 2.96
CA LYS A 130 13.15 -4.44 3.37
C LYS A 130 14.24 -3.45 2.94
N MET A 131 14.13 -2.92 1.72
CA MET A 131 15.07 -1.92 1.19
C MET A 131 15.01 -0.62 1.99
N ILE A 132 13.81 -0.08 2.28
CA ILE A 132 13.65 1.11 3.13
C ILE A 132 14.28 0.88 4.52
N LYS A 133 14.01 -0.28 5.12
CA LYS A 133 14.58 -0.64 6.43
C LYS A 133 16.11 -0.65 6.38
N SER A 134 16.70 -1.19 5.33
CA SER A 134 18.15 -1.16 5.13
C SER A 134 18.67 0.27 5.04
N ILE A 135 18.05 1.14 4.24
CA ILE A 135 18.45 2.55 4.10
C ILE A 135 18.43 3.26 5.46
N LEU A 136 17.34 3.10 6.23
CA LEU A 136 17.20 3.73 7.55
C LEU A 136 18.28 3.28 8.56
N ILE A 137 18.70 2.02 8.50
CA ILE A 137 19.78 1.51 9.36
C ILE A 137 21.12 2.17 9.01
N HIS A 138 21.37 2.44 7.73
CA HIS A 138 22.63 3.05 7.28
C HIS A 138 22.67 4.57 7.47
N VAL A 139 21.53 5.26 7.35
CA VAL A 139 21.43 6.71 7.57
C VAL A 139 21.40 7.07 9.07
N GLY A 140 21.03 6.12 9.94
CA GLY A 140 21.03 6.29 11.40
C GLY A 140 22.37 6.00 12.10
N ARG A 141 23.44 5.73 11.33
CA ARG A 141 24.83 5.63 11.82
C ARG A 141 25.60 6.89 11.45
#